data_AF-A0A6B3M928-F1
#
_entry.id   AF-A0A6B3M928-F1
#
_cell.length_a   1.000
_cell.length_b   1.000
_cell.length_c   1.000
_cell.angle_alpha   90.00
_cell.angle_beta   90.00
_cell.angle_gamma   90.00
#
_symmetry.space_group_name_H-M   'P 1'
#
loop_
_entity.id
_entity.type
_entity.pdbx_description
1 polymer ?
#
loop_
_entity_poly.entity_id
_entity_poly.type
_entity_poly.pdbx_seq_one_letter_code
_entity_poly.pdbx_strand_id
1 'polypeptide(L)'
;MTKREKKRIQISIKQEASEMLAKLADKLGLSLSSMTEKILEEKLLDKRQKIVNERVNRMTSKFLRRLAHNKIQELPGIGATAESVSPSANYSTFKIILSNTGTSSVDLRDLIVQFPVDDKLQQDLAVNSFSSNSVSYPAGSNLEIQGNPSIAITSVQWSEENWVDTVLDSGQTFEIIYGVSSEVNQQDLDAVIAGNIQVSTGKVEYKLTVLTPNQPAGVTAGECTFSVSGGNGSPITKTIPWHSSTVIEEVSAGTYTLKPQDIVEGNLVYQGISKTVELTFNSPTKTLICEYAAPVEQIQILLSVDSEYADYNKTVNFVGIDGNMNQYEFSMVGQEKTVGVLPGEYNISASSLTIGDKLYQAKLNNPYNLINSTSIKIEYEEVTAKSLVKGWPIYIAHGAVTTNSTSTTDTLKQRPVDAIFKYAGIDGAGDQGLIIQPQATQNTVLDSRTIEEATGQPVMPVMVVYTIEGSGSIGKMVEDLSLTPDSEAGGYLWKHYVNLSTIANTLQSAKDADHSYPGCIILNPDALGMLQQNQNSPDTQKILTSTIAVNDNLA
;
A
#
# COMPACT_ATOMS: atom_id res chain seq x y z
N MET A 1 -56.46 22.75 -20.45
CA MET A 1 -55.64 23.58 -19.54
C MET A 1 -54.84 24.59 -20.33
N THR A 2 -55.19 25.87 -20.22
CA THR A 2 -54.56 26.99 -20.94
C THR A 2 -53.13 27.21 -20.46
N LYS A 3 -52.27 27.86 -21.27
CA LYS A 3 -50.90 28.26 -20.85
C LYS A 3 -50.90 29.06 -19.53
N ARG A 4 -51.98 29.81 -19.28
CA ARG A 4 -52.16 30.61 -18.06
C ARG A 4 -52.46 29.74 -16.82
N GLU A 5 -53.22 28.66 -16.99
CA GLU A 5 -53.50 27.68 -15.94
C GLU A 5 -52.26 26.83 -15.61
N LYS A 6 -51.50 26.39 -16.61
CA LYS A 6 -50.19 25.71 -16.39
C LYS A 6 -49.24 26.57 -15.57
N LYS A 7 -49.15 27.87 -15.88
CA LYS A 7 -48.28 28.81 -15.15
C LYS A 7 -48.75 29.04 -13.70
N ARG A 8 -50.06 29.10 -13.45
CA ARG A 8 -50.61 29.22 -12.09
C ARG A 8 -50.31 27.97 -11.24
N ILE A 9 -50.50 26.78 -11.79
CA ILE A 9 -50.21 25.52 -11.08
C ILE A 9 -48.71 25.41 -10.77
N GLN A 10 -47.84 25.77 -11.72
CA GLN A 10 -46.40 25.72 -11.53
C GLN A 10 -45.89 26.71 -10.47
N ILE A 11 -46.56 27.86 -10.30
CA ILE A 11 -46.28 28.83 -9.23
C ILE A 11 -46.76 28.28 -7.88
N SER A 12 -47.96 27.70 -7.83
CA SER A 12 -48.53 27.08 -6.61
C SER A 12 -47.65 25.95 -6.08
N ILE A 13 -47.19 25.04 -6.95
CA ILE A 13 -46.31 23.92 -6.59
C ILE A 13 -44.97 24.43 -6.05
N LYS A 14 -44.40 25.49 -6.67
CA LYS A 14 -43.15 26.09 -6.18
C LYS A 14 -43.31 26.74 -4.82
N GLN A 15 -44.47 27.34 -4.56
CA GLN A 15 -44.75 27.99 -3.30
C GLN A 15 -44.95 26.98 -2.17
N GLU A 16 -45.72 25.91 -2.41
CA GLU A 16 -45.89 24.79 -1.47
C GLU A 16 -44.57 24.07 -1.19
N ALA A 17 -43.76 23.81 -2.22
CA ALA A 17 -42.44 23.19 -2.05
C ALA A 17 -41.50 24.08 -1.23
N SER A 18 -41.55 25.41 -1.45
CA SER A 18 -40.75 26.37 -0.67
C SER A 18 -41.18 26.43 0.79
N GLU A 19 -42.48 26.32 1.07
CA GLU A 19 -43.01 26.30 2.44
C GLU A 19 -42.69 24.97 3.16
N MET A 20 -42.73 23.84 2.46
CA MET A 20 -42.29 22.56 3.01
C MET A 20 -40.79 22.55 3.31
N LEU A 21 -39.96 23.07 2.40
CA LEU A 21 -38.52 23.20 2.61
C LEU A 21 -38.19 24.16 3.77
N ALA A 22 -38.92 25.26 3.92
CA ALA A 22 -38.74 26.18 5.05
C ALA A 22 -39.07 25.52 6.40
N LYS A 23 -40.17 24.76 6.48
CA LYS A 23 -40.54 24.00 7.68
C LYS A 23 -39.53 22.89 8.01
N LEU A 24 -38.94 22.28 6.99
CA LEU A 24 -37.93 21.23 7.17
C LEU A 24 -36.59 21.82 7.61
N ALA A 25 -36.18 22.96 7.05
CA ALA A 25 -34.99 23.69 7.46
C ALA A 25 -35.07 24.15 8.93
N ASP A 26 -36.22 24.67 9.34
CA ASP A 26 -36.48 25.09 10.73
C ASP A 26 -36.40 23.91 11.72
N LYS A 27 -37.00 22.76 11.37
CA LYS A 27 -36.88 21.53 12.17
C LYS A 27 -35.44 21.02 12.33
N LEU A 28 -34.59 21.30 11.35
CA LEU A 28 -33.20 20.84 11.33
C LEU A 28 -32.22 21.89 11.86
N GLY A 29 -32.70 23.06 12.31
CA GLY A 29 -31.85 24.16 12.78
C GLY A 29 -30.98 24.77 11.68
N LEU A 30 -31.36 24.61 10.40
CA LEU A 30 -30.61 25.07 9.24
C LEU A 30 -31.31 26.27 8.58
N SER A 31 -30.53 27.15 7.97
CA SER A 31 -31.10 28.18 7.10
C SER A 31 -31.55 27.55 5.77
N LEU A 32 -32.61 28.08 5.18
CA LEU A 32 -33.10 27.63 3.86
C LEU A 32 -32.02 27.72 2.78
N SER A 33 -31.12 28.71 2.90
CA SER A 33 -29.95 28.87 2.02
C SER A 33 -28.97 27.70 2.16
N SER A 34 -28.62 27.34 3.40
CA SER A 34 -27.73 26.21 3.70
C SER A 34 -28.27 24.88 3.19
N MET A 35 -29.59 24.67 3.31
CA MET A 35 -30.23 23.44 2.84
C MET A 35 -30.25 23.35 1.31
N THR A 36 -30.47 24.47 0.63
CA THR A 36 -30.47 24.54 -0.84
C THR A 36 -29.08 24.28 -1.41
N GLU A 37 -28.04 24.78 -0.74
CA GLU A 37 -26.63 24.58 -1.10
C GLU A 37 -26.23 23.11 -0.96
N LYS A 38 -26.57 22.46 0.16
CA LYS A 38 -26.32 21.01 0.37
C LYS A 38 -27.01 20.12 -0.68
N ILE A 39 -28.26 20.40 -1.01
CA ILE A 39 -29.01 19.64 -2.04
C ILE A 39 -28.36 19.82 -3.43
N LEU A 40 -27.79 21.00 -3.70
CA LEU A 40 -27.11 21.27 -4.97
C LEU A 40 -25.76 20.57 -5.04
N GLU A 41 -24.99 20.55 -3.94
CA GLU A 41 -23.73 19.81 -3.82
C GLU A 41 -23.93 18.31 -4.00
N GLU A 42 -24.93 17.72 -3.35
CA GLU A 42 -25.22 16.29 -3.44
C GLU A 42 -25.59 15.87 -4.88
N LYS A 43 -26.39 16.69 -5.59
CA LYS A 43 -26.72 16.46 -7.00
C LYS A 43 -25.54 16.66 -7.95
N LEU A 44 -24.61 17.55 -7.61
CA LEU A 44 -23.39 17.75 -8.39
C LEU A 44 -22.41 16.59 -8.17
N LEU A 45 -22.33 16.05 -6.96
CA LEU A 45 -21.51 14.87 -6.62
C LEU A 45 -21.98 13.63 -7.38
N ASP A 46 -23.29 13.36 -7.37
CA ASP A 46 -23.89 12.21 -8.08
C ASP A 46 -23.65 12.29 -9.61
N LYS A 47 -23.74 13.50 -10.18
CA LYS A 47 -23.43 13.75 -11.60
C LYS A 47 -21.95 13.56 -11.92
N ARG A 48 -21.04 13.96 -11.02
CA ARG A 48 -19.59 13.77 -11.19
C ARG A 48 -19.23 12.28 -11.13
N GLN A 49 -19.78 11.54 -10.17
CA GLN A 49 -19.56 10.10 -10.03
C GLN A 49 -19.97 9.33 -11.30
N LYS A 50 -21.13 9.67 -11.87
CA LYS A 50 -21.61 9.06 -13.12
C LYS A 50 -20.67 9.30 -14.31
N ILE A 51 -20.10 10.51 -14.43
CA ILE A 51 -19.15 10.85 -15.49
C ILE A 51 -17.82 10.11 -15.32
N VAL A 52 -17.34 9.96 -14.08
CA VAL A 52 -16.12 9.21 -13.77
C VAL A 52 -16.30 7.74 -14.15
N ASN A 53 -17.40 7.11 -13.74
CA ASN A 53 -17.70 5.71 -14.06
C ASN A 53 -17.77 5.47 -15.59
N GLU A 54 -18.41 6.36 -16.36
CA GLU A 54 -18.45 6.26 -17.82
C GLU A 54 -17.05 6.39 -18.46
N ARG A 55 -16.17 7.22 -17.86
CA ARG A 55 -14.82 7.46 -18.38
C ARG A 55 -13.87 6.31 -18.07
N VAL A 56 -13.97 5.73 -16.89
CA VAL A 56 -13.26 4.49 -16.49
C VAL A 56 -13.66 3.36 -17.43
N ASN A 57 -14.96 3.11 -17.62
CA ASN A 57 -15.45 2.06 -18.53
C ASN A 57 -14.95 2.23 -19.97
N ARG A 58 -14.87 3.47 -20.48
CA ARG A 58 -14.27 3.75 -21.80
C ARG A 58 -12.77 3.51 -21.86
N MET A 59 -12.03 3.78 -20.79
CA MET A 59 -10.59 3.54 -20.73
C MET A 59 -10.28 2.05 -20.63
N THR A 60 -10.99 1.30 -19.79
CA THR A 60 -10.89 -0.16 -19.67
C THR A 60 -11.18 -0.83 -21.01
N SER A 61 -12.25 -0.42 -21.70
CA SER A 61 -12.57 -0.94 -23.04
C SER A 61 -11.48 -0.61 -24.09
N LYS A 62 -10.87 0.58 -24.04
CA LYS A 62 -9.75 0.94 -24.93
C LYS A 62 -8.46 0.17 -24.62
N PHE A 63 -8.19 -0.11 -23.35
CA PHE A 63 -7.03 -0.87 -22.90
C PHE A 63 -7.15 -2.34 -23.34
N LEU A 64 -8.31 -2.96 -23.13
CA LEU A 64 -8.60 -4.33 -23.59
C LEU A 64 -8.49 -4.46 -25.13
N ARG A 65 -8.96 -3.46 -25.90
CA ARG A 65 -8.77 -3.44 -27.36
C ARG A 65 -7.31 -3.32 -27.82
N ARG A 66 -6.43 -2.74 -26.99
CA ARG A 66 -4.98 -2.67 -27.29
C ARG A 66 -4.27 -3.98 -26.98
N LEU A 67 -4.70 -4.71 -25.95
CA LEU A 67 -4.25 -6.08 -25.66
C LEU A 67 -4.59 -7.05 -26.81
N ALA A 68 -5.73 -6.86 -27.46
CA ALA A 68 -6.15 -7.69 -28.60
C ALA A 68 -5.26 -7.57 -29.87
N HIS A 69 -4.32 -6.61 -29.95
CA HIS A 69 -3.44 -6.43 -31.11
C HIS A 69 -2.15 -7.27 -31.07
N ASN A 70 -1.86 -7.99 -29.99
CA ASN A 70 -0.75 -8.95 -29.93
C ASN A 70 -1.25 -10.35 -30.31
N LYS A 71 -1.22 -10.67 -31.61
CA LYS A 71 -1.47 -12.03 -32.11
C LYS A 71 -0.31 -12.96 -31.72
N ILE A 72 -0.51 -13.88 -30.79
CA ILE A 72 0.34 -15.08 -30.57
C ILE A 72 -0.56 -16.30 -30.31
N GLN A 73 -0.04 -17.45 -30.73
CA GLN A 73 -0.63 -18.75 -31.05
C GLN A 73 -1.71 -19.29 -30.10
N GLU A 74 -2.93 -19.38 -30.63
CA GLU A 74 -3.89 -20.43 -30.29
C GLU A 74 -3.24 -21.80 -30.53
N LEU A 75 -3.57 -22.81 -29.71
CA LEU A 75 -3.42 -24.21 -30.13
C LEU A 75 -3.96 -24.31 -31.56
N PRO A 76 -3.14 -24.68 -32.57
CA PRO A 76 -3.58 -24.63 -33.95
C PRO A 76 -4.85 -25.47 -34.12
N GLY A 77 -5.98 -24.79 -34.34
CA GLY A 77 -7.28 -25.44 -34.48
C GLY A 77 -8.21 -25.42 -33.28
N ILE A 78 -7.88 -24.87 -32.10
CA ILE A 78 -8.87 -24.67 -31.02
C ILE A 78 -9.31 -23.19 -30.99
N GLY A 79 -10.60 -22.94 -31.26
CA GLY A 79 -11.24 -21.65 -31.01
C GLY A 79 -11.93 -21.64 -29.65
N ALA A 80 -12.02 -20.47 -29.01
CA ALA A 80 -12.71 -20.31 -27.73
C ALA A 80 -13.73 -19.16 -27.77
N THR A 81 -14.91 -19.37 -27.18
CA THR A 81 -15.96 -18.36 -26.99
C THR A 81 -16.50 -18.39 -25.57
N ALA A 82 -17.25 -17.36 -25.15
CA ALA A 82 -17.94 -17.33 -23.86
C ALA A 82 -19.44 -17.02 -24.02
N GLU A 83 -20.28 -17.61 -23.17
CA GLU A 83 -21.73 -17.45 -23.19
C GLU A 83 -22.31 -17.43 -21.76
N SER A 84 -23.30 -16.59 -21.49
CA SER A 84 -24.04 -16.59 -20.21
C SER A 84 -25.00 -17.78 -20.15
N VAL A 85 -25.00 -18.51 -19.04
CA VAL A 85 -25.85 -19.70 -18.85
C VAL A 85 -27.07 -19.38 -17.96
N SER A 86 -26.86 -18.66 -16.86
CA SER A 86 -27.94 -18.22 -15.98
C SER A 86 -27.56 -16.91 -15.30
N PRO A 87 -28.14 -15.77 -15.71
CA PRO A 87 -27.94 -14.51 -15.02
C PRO A 87 -28.82 -14.42 -13.78
N SER A 88 -28.24 -14.21 -12.61
CA SER A 88 -28.98 -13.82 -11.40
C SER A 88 -28.20 -12.79 -10.59
N ALA A 89 -28.91 -11.95 -9.84
CA ALA A 89 -28.33 -10.84 -9.09
C ALA A 89 -27.29 -11.28 -8.04
N ASN A 90 -27.44 -12.49 -7.50
CA ASN A 90 -26.63 -12.98 -6.38
C ASN A 90 -25.70 -14.15 -6.77
N TYR A 91 -25.90 -14.71 -7.96
CA TYR A 91 -25.13 -15.82 -8.48
C TYR A 91 -25.42 -15.97 -9.97
N SER A 92 -24.39 -15.87 -10.79
CA SER A 92 -24.49 -16.12 -12.22
C SER A 92 -23.58 -17.25 -12.65
N THR A 93 -23.94 -17.88 -13.76
CA THR A 93 -23.07 -18.83 -14.44
C THR A 93 -22.82 -18.40 -15.87
N PHE A 94 -21.59 -18.60 -16.32
CA PHE A 94 -21.20 -18.47 -17.73
C PHE A 94 -20.35 -19.66 -18.13
N LYS A 95 -20.23 -19.93 -19.41
CA LYS A 95 -19.40 -21.02 -19.93
C LYS A 95 -18.38 -20.51 -20.92
N ILE A 96 -17.20 -21.12 -20.91
CA ILE A 96 -16.22 -21.03 -21.98
C ILE A 96 -16.38 -22.28 -22.85
N ILE A 97 -16.57 -22.09 -24.15
CA ILE A 97 -16.75 -23.15 -25.14
C ILE A 97 -15.48 -23.25 -25.96
N LEU A 98 -14.79 -24.38 -25.84
CA LEU A 98 -13.64 -24.73 -26.66
C LEU A 98 -14.14 -25.53 -27.86
N SER A 99 -13.81 -25.09 -29.07
CA SER A 99 -14.21 -25.72 -30.33
C SER A 99 -12.99 -26.13 -31.12
N ASN A 100 -12.86 -27.42 -31.47
CA ASN A 100 -11.82 -27.82 -32.42
C ASN A 100 -12.25 -27.44 -33.84
N THR A 101 -11.77 -26.30 -34.31
CA THR A 101 -11.93 -25.77 -35.67
C THR A 101 -10.87 -26.28 -36.65
N GLY A 102 -9.85 -27.00 -36.15
CA GLY A 102 -8.80 -27.62 -36.96
C GLY A 102 -9.26 -28.92 -37.62
N THR A 103 -8.40 -29.48 -38.47
CA THR A 103 -8.65 -30.76 -39.16
C THR A 103 -8.08 -31.98 -38.43
N SER A 104 -7.31 -31.76 -37.36
CA SER A 104 -6.68 -32.81 -36.55
C SER A 104 -7.28 -32.82 -35.15
N SER A 105 -7.37 -33.99 -34.53
CA SER A 105 -7.84 -34.12 -33.16
C SER A 105 -6.83 -33.50 -32.17
N VAL A 106 -7.33 -32.98 -31.05
CA VAL A 106 -6.55 -32.32 -30.01
C VAL A 106 -6.75 -33.05 -28.69
N ASP A 107 -5.67 -33.49 -28.06
CA ASP A 107 -5.72 -34.12 -26.75
C ASP A 107 -5.81 -33.05 -25.65
N LEU A 108 -6.88 -33.07 -24.85
CA LEU A 108 -7.16 -32.15 -23.75
C LEU A 108 -6.61 -32.60 -22.39
N ARG A 109 -5.82 -33.69 -22.32
CA ARG A 109 -5.31 -34.29 -21.06
C ARG A 109 -4.64 -33.28 -20.13
N ASP A 110 -3.96 -32.27 -20.68
CA ASP A 110 -3.29 -31.21 -19.94
C ASP A 110 -3.88 -29.84 -20.24
N LEU A 111 -5.21 -29.76 -20.42
CA LEU A 111 -5.90 -28.55 -20.81
C LEU A 111 -5.77 -27.44 -19.75
N ILE A 112 -5.25 -26.29 -20.20
CA ILE A 112 -5.22 -25.04 -19.46
C ILE A 112 -6.01 -23.99 -20.25
N VAL A 113 -6.95 -23.32 -19.58
CA VAL A 113 -7.73 -22.21 -20.13
C VAL A 113 -7.43 -20.95 -19.32
N GLN A 114 -7.07 -19.86 -19.99
CA GLN A 114 -6.81 -18.57 -19.34
C GLN A 114 -7.65 -17.45 -19.93
N PHE A 115 -8.14 -16.55 -19.09
CA PHE A 115 -8.88 -15.38 -19.54
C PHE A 115 -8.79 -14.25 -18.51
N PRO A 116 -8.82 -12.98 -18.95
CA PRO A 116 -8.80 -11.87 -18.01
C PRO A 116 -10.12 -11.80 -17.25
N VAL A 117 -10.00 -11.38 -15.99
CA VAL A 117 -11.12 -11.18 -15.09
C VAL A 117 -11.01 -9.79 -14.46
N ASP A 118 -12.13 -9.08 -14.37
CA ASP A 118 -12.21 -7.84 -13.61
C ASP A 118 -12.60 -8.14 -12.15
N ASP A 119 -12.66 -7.12 -11.31
CA ASP A 119 -12.95 -7.28 -9.88
C ASP A 119 -14.31 -7.95 -9.63
N LYS A 120 -15.25 -7.78 -10.57
CA LYS A 120 -16.60 -8.34 -10.50
C LYS A 120 -16.61 -9.84 -10.80
N LEU A 121 -15.80 -10.29 -11.76
CA LEU A 121 -15.65 -11.71 -12.11
C LEU A 121 -14.73 -12.46 -11.16
N GLN A 122 -13.85 -11.78 -10.42
CA GLN A 122 -12.96 -12.41 -9.43
C GLN A 122 -13.69 -12.90 -8.18
N GLN A 123 -14.79 -12.26 -7.81
CA GLN A 123 -15.52 -12.57 -6.58
C GLN A 123 -16.18 -13.96 -6.65
N ASP A 124 -15.67 -14.90 -5.85
CA ASP A 124 -16.11 -16.30 -5.79
C ASP A 124 -16.14 -17.02 -7.15
N LEU A 125 -15.23 -16.66 -8.06
CA LEU A 125 -15.08 -17.40 -9.31
C LEU A 125 -14.73 -18.84 -9.01
N ALA A 126 -15.54 -19.77 -9.50
CA ALA A 126 -15.32 -21.19 -9.35
C ALA A 126 -15.68 -21.93 -10.63
N VAL A 127 -14.98 -23.04 -10.89
CA VAL A 127 -15.43 -24.00 -11.92
C VAL A 127 -16.56 -24.83 -11.33
N ASN A 128 -17.76 -24.70 -11.89
CA ASN A 128 -18.95 -25.41 -11.44
C ASN A 128 -19.06 -26.81 -12.02
N SER A 129 -18.90 -26.92 -13.34
CA SER A 129 -19.11 -28.17 -14.06
C SER A 129 -18.47 -28.14 -15.45
N PHE A 130 -18.43 -29.30 -16.08
CA PHE A 130 -17.99 -29.49 -17.46
C PHE A 130 -19.12 -30.07 -18.29
N SER A 131 -19.08 -29.82 -19.60
CA SER A 131 -20.02 -30.41 -20.54
C SER A 131 -19.31 -30.75 -21.85
N SER A 132 -19.50 -31.98 -22.32
CA SER A 132 -19.06 -32.40 -23.65
C SER A 132 -19.90 -33.57 -24.13
N ASN A 133 -20.01 -33.69 -25.44
CA ASN A 133 -20.61 -34.83 -26.12
C ASN A 133 -19.56 -35.87 -26.58
N SER A 134 -18.27 -35.58 -26.43
CA SER A 134 -17.20 -36.30 -27.13
C SER A 134 -15.98 -36.64 -26.29
N VAL A 135 -15.75 -35.94 -25.17
CA VAL A 135 -14.70 -36.29 -24.20
C VAL A 135 -15.32 -36.73 -22.88
N SER A 136 -14.55 -37.46 -22.08
CA SER A 136 -14.97 -37.93 -20.75
C SER A 136 -15.25 -36.77 -19.79
N TYR A 137 -15.91 -37.05 -18.67
CA TYR A 137 -16.07 -36.03 -17.63
C TYR A 137 -14.74 -35.87 -16.87
N PRO A 138 -14.20 -34.64 -16.70
CA PRO A 138 -12.98 -34.42 -15.93
C PRO A 138 -13.12 -34.87 -14.47
N ALA A 139 -12.02 -35.33 -13.88
CA ALA A 139 -11.96 -35.68 -12.45
C ALA A 139 -12.05 -34.43 -11.56
N GLY A 140 -11.65 -33.27 -12.07
CA GLY A 140 -11.72 -31.99 -11.36
C GLY A 140 -11.08 -30.84 -12.16
N SER A 141 -10.86 -29.72 -11.48
CA SER A 141 -10.06 -28.61 -11.98
C SER A 141 -9.41 -27.84 -10.83
N ASN A 142 -8.32 -27.16 -11.16
CA ASN A 142 -7.75 -26.12 -10.32
C ASN A 142 -7.98 -24.78 -11.01
N LEU A 143 -8.57 -23.83 -10.30
CA LEU A 143 -8.71 -22.44 -10.75
C LEU A 143 -7.81 -21.57 -9.87
N GLU A 144 -7.00 -20.75 -10.52
CA GLU A 144 -6.16 -19.76 -9.87
C GLU A 144 -6.37 -18.39 -10.50
N ILE A 145 -6.36 -17.33 -9.69
CA ILE A 145 -6.39 -15.95 -10.15
C ILE A 145 -5.03 -15.34 -9.83
N GLN A 146 -4.33 -14.84 -10.84
CA GLN A 146 -2.98 -14.27 -10.71
C GLN A 146 -2.86 -12.91 -11.41
N GLY A 147 -1.89 -12.09 -10.97
CA GLY A 147 -1.43 -10.91 -11.70
C GLY A 147 -2.19 -9.60 -11.44
N ASN A 148 -1.74 -8.53 -12.10
CA ASN A 148 -2.40 -7.23 -12.18
C ASN A 148 -2.17 -6.66 -13.60
N PRO A 149 -3.16 -6.68 -14.51
CA PRO A 149 -4.57 -7.07 -14.29
C PRO A 149 -4.73 -8.56 -13.99
N SER A 150 -5.81 -8.91 -13.27
CA SER A 150 -6.10 -10.28 -12.85
C SER A 150 -6.46 -11.19 -14.03
N ILE A 151 -5.86 -12.38 -14.04
CA ILE A 151 -6.07 -13.42 -15.04
C ILE A 151 -6.53 -14.68 -14.31
N ALA A 152 -7.67 -15.24 -14.72
CA ALA A 152 -8.13 -16.56 -14.29
C ALA A 152 -7.43 -17.64 -15.11
N ILE A 153 -6.89 -18.65 -14.44
CA ILE A 153 -6.18 -19.79 -15.01
C ILE A 153 -6.86 -21.07 -14.51
N THR A 154 -7.51 -21.78 -15.42
CA THR A 154 -8.16 -23.07 -15.14
C THR A 154 -7.35 -24.21 -15.71
N SER A 155 -6.84 -25.08 -14.84
CA SER A 155 -6.25 -26.36 -15.23
C SER A 155 -7.28 -27.47 -15.05
N VAL A 156 -7.61 -28.20 -16.12
CA VAL A 156 -8.57 -29.31 -16.07
C VAL A 156 -7.85 -30.61 -15.73
N GLN A 157 -8.34 -31.36 -14.76
CA GLN A 157 -7.74 -32.60 -14.28
C GLN A 157 -8.55 -33.80 -14.78
N TRP A 158 -7.86 -34.78 -15.35
CA TRP A 158 -8.45 -36.00 -15.89
C TRP A 158 -7.98 -37.21 -15.08
N SER A 159 -8.82 -38.25 -14.97
CA SER A 159 -8.37 -39.52 -14.40
C SER A 159 -7.34 -40.18 -15.33
N GLU A 160 -6.34 -40.86 -14.75
CA GLU A 160 -5.30 -41.60 -15.48
C GLU A 160 -5.81 -42.95 -16.04
N GLU A 161 -7.08 -43.28 -15.81
CA GLU A 161 -7.65 -44.54 -16.28
C GLU A 161 -7.73 -44.59 -17.82
N ASN A 162 -7.39 -45.77 -18.38
CA ASN A 162 -7.27 -45.98 -19.83
C ASN A 162 -8.59 -45.80 -20.61
N TRP A 163 -9.74 -45.76 -19.94
CA TRP A 163 -11.05 -45.51 -20.58
C TRP A 163 -11.38 -44.02 -20.71
N VAL A 164 -10.60 -43.14 -20.08
CA VAL A 164 -10.82 -41.70 -20.10
C VAL A 164 -10.40 -41.15 -21.45
N ASP A 165 -11.39 -40.82 -22.27
CA ASP A 165 -11.21 -40.11 -23.53
C ASP A 165 -11.03 -38.61 -23.28
N THR A 166 -9.95 -38.08 -23.83
CA THR A 166 -9.52 -36.69 -23.71
C THR A 166 -9.36 -36.02 -25.08
N VAL A 167 -9.62 -36.76 -26.15
CA VAL A 167 -9.37 -36.31 -27.52
C VAL A 167 -10.59 -35.59 -28.06
N LEU A 168 -10.42 -34.31 -28.39
CA LEU A 168 -11.43 -33.50 -29.03
C LEU A 168 -11.19 -33.52 -30.55
N ASP A 169 -12.03 -34.24 -31.29
CA ASP A 169 -11.96 -34.32 -32.75
C ASP A 169 -12.43 -33.03 -33.44
N SER A 170 -12.07 -32.88 -34.71
CA SER A 170 -12.50 -31.78 -35.58
C SER A 170 -14.03 -31.59 -35.53
N GLY A 171 -14.45 -30.37 -35.19
CA GLY A 171 -15.85 -29.95 -35.10
C GLY A 171 -16.53 -30.23 -33.76
N GLN A 172 -15.86 -30.89 -32.82
CA GLN A 172 -16.38 -31.15 -31.47
C GLN A 172 -16.11 -29.98 -30.52
N THR A 173 -16.88 -29.94 -29.42
CA THR A 173 -16.77 -28.91 -28.40
C THR A 173 -16.58 -29.48 -26.99
N PHE A 174 -15.91 -28.70 -26.16
CA PHE A 174 -15.75 -28.93 -24.73
C PHE A 174 -16.09 -27.64 -23.98
N GLU A 175 -16.99 -27.72 -23.00
CA GLU A 175 -17.49 -26.57 -22.26
C GLU A 175 -17.02 -26.60 -20.81
N ILE A 176 -16.52 -25.47 -20.31
CA ILE A 176 -16.20 -25.25 -18.91
C ILE A 176 -17.17 -24.22 -18.36
N ILE A 177 -17.94 -24.58 -17.34
CA ILE A 177 -18.96 -23.72 -16.74
C ILE A 177 -18.40 -23.13 -15.45
N TYR A 178 -18.42 -21.81 -15.36
CA TYR A 178 -17.97 -21.02 -14.21
C TYR A 178 -19.17 -20.45 -13.45
N GLY A 179 -19.05 -20.42 -12.13
CA GLY A 179 -19.95 -19.69 -11.21
C GLY A 179 -19.27 -18.46 -10.66
N VAL A 180 -20.05 -17.40 -10.44
CA VAL A 180 -19.60 -16.12 -9.84
C VAL A 180 -20.71 -15.62 -8.92
N SER A 181 -20.38 -15.05 -7.76
CA SER A 181 -21.35 -14.50 -6.81
C SER A 181 -21.89 -13.11 -7.19
N SER A 182 -21.85 -12.77 -8.48
CA SER A 182 -22.31 -11.49 -9.01
C SER A 182 -23.04 -11.66 -10.34
N GLU A 183 -23.84 -10.66 -10.73
CA GLU A 183 -24.59 -10.69 -11.99
C GLU A 183 -23.66 -10.57 -13.20
N VAL A 184 -23.33 -11.66 -13.88
CA VAL A 184 -22.58 -11.62 -15.16
C VAL A 184 -23.49 -11.26 -16.35
N ASN A 185 -23.25 -10.11 -16.98
CA ASN A 185 -23.97 -9.66 -18.18
C ASN A 185 -23.12 -9.83 -19.45
N GLN A 186 -23.71 -9.54 -20.62
CA GLN A 186 -23.01 -9.71 -21.91
C GLN A 186 -21.79 -8.78 -22.05
N GLN A 187 -21.78 -7.60 -21.45
CA GLN A 187 -20.63 -6.68 -21.50
C GLN A 187 -19.44 -7.25 -20.73
N ASP A 188 -19.68 -7.93 -19.62
CA ASP A 188 -18.65 -8.60 -18.83
C ASP A 188 -18.04 -9.76 -19.64
N LEU A 189 -18.87 -10.54 -20.35
CA LEU A 189 -18.43 -11.62 -21.24
C LEU A 189 -17.71 -11.11 -22.49
N ASP A 190 -18.16 -9.99 -23.06
CA ASP A 190 -17.47 -9.35 -24.17
C ASP A 190 -16.07 -8.89 -23.76
N ALA A 191 -15.84 -8.54 -22.49
CA ALA A 191 -14.51 -8.23 -21.96
C ALA A 191 -13.64 -9.49 -21.82
N VAL A 192 -14.20 -10.61 -21.38
CA VAL A 192 -13.53 -11.93 -21.36
C VAL A 192 -13.13 -12.36 -22.77
N ILE A 193 -14.05 -12.25 -23.74
CA ILE A 193 -13.81 -12.60 -25.15
C ILE A 193 -12.81 -11.64 -25.79
N ALA A 194 -12.99 -10.33 -25.63
CA ALA A 194 -12.06 -9.31 -26.16
C ALA A 194 -10.68 -9.36 -25.48
N GLY A 195 -10.63 -9.93 -24.27
CA GLY A 195 -9.45 -10.27 -23.51
C GLY A 195 -8.65 -11.45 -24.04
N ASN A 196 -9.14 -12.11 -25.10
CA ASN A 196 -8.55 -13.28 -25.76
C ASN A 196 -8.37 -14.48 -24.83
N ILE A 197 -9.40 -15.32 -24.72
CA ILE A 197 -9.33 -16.62 -24.06
C ILE A 197 -8.17 -17.42 -24.67
N GLN A 198 -7.18 -17.78 -23.85
CA GLN A 198 -6.02 -18.58 -24.24
C GLN A 198 -6.25 -20.05 -23.87
N VAL A 199 -5.82 -20.96 -24.73
CA VAL A 199 -5.94 -22.40 -24.50
C VAL A 199 -4.61 -23.06 -24.83
N SER A 200 -4.06 -23.85 -23.90
CA SER A 200 -2.93 -24.75 -24.16
C SER A 200 -3.19 -26.15 -23.67
N THR A 201 -2.38 -27.07 -24.16
CA THR A 201 -2.23 -28.42 -23.63
C THR A 201 -0.77 -28.56 -23.16
N GLY A 202 -0.60 -28.95 -21.90
CA GLY A 202 0.69 -29.13 -21.24
C GLY A 202 0.89 -28.16 -20.07
N LYS A 203 1.72 -28.57 -19.10
CA LYS A 203 2.15 -27.69 -17.99
C LYS A 203 2.95 -26.52 -18.58
N VAL A 204 2.47 -25.29 -18.41
CA VAL A 204 3.25 -24.10 -18.77
C VAL A 204 4.30 -23.87 -17.70
N GLU A 205 5.55 -24.18 -18.03
CA GLU A 205 6.70 -23.89 -17.18
C GLU A 205 7.19 -22.46 -17.44
N TYR A 206 6.94 -21.57 -16.49
CA TYR A 206 7.53 -20.24 -16.54
C TYR A 206 8.99 -20.30 -16.07
N LYS A 207 9.90 -19.68 -16.83
CA LYS A 207 11.34 -19.68 -16.54
C LYS A 207 11.94 -18.29 -16.78
N LEU A 208 12.75 -17.83 -15.83
CA LEU A 208 13.59 -16.64 -16.01
C LEU A 208 15.04 -17.06 -16.15
N THR A 209 15.65 -16.75 -17.28
CA THR A 209 17.09 -16.86 -17.45
C THR A 209 17.72 -15.52 -17.11
N VAL A 210 18.66 -15.49 -16.17
CA VAL A 210 19.44 -14.29 -15.85
C VAL A 210 20.87 -14.50 -16.34
N LEU A 211 21.33 -13.57 -17.17
CA LEU A 211 22.69 -13.50 -17.70
C LEU A 211 23.49 -12.45 -16.93
N THR A 212 24.71 -12.79 -16.56
CA THR A 212 25.68 -11.82 -16.02
C THR A 212 26.56 -11.29 -17.17
N PRO A 213 26.88 -9.98 -17.17
CA PRO A 213 27.70 -9.40 -18.23
C PRO A 213 29.15 -9.84 -18.08
N ASN A 214 30.02 -9.37 -18.98
CA ASN A 214 31.46 -9.41 -18.73
C ASN A 214 31.76 -8.66 -17.44
N GLN A 215 32.74 -9.16 -16.68
CA GLN A 215 33.24 -8.49 -15.48
C GLN A 215 33.59 -7.03 -15.79
N PRO A 216 33.01 -6.05 -15.07
CA PRO A 216 33.34 -4.65 -15.29
C PRO A 216 34.84 -4.40 -15.08
N ALA A 217 35.44 -3.58 -15.95
CA ALA A 217 36.88 -3.32 -15.91
C ALA A 217 37.27 -2.71 -14.56
N GLY A 218 38.22 -3.32 -13.85
CA GLY A 218 38.70 -2.86 -12.54
C GLY A 218 38.17 -3.68 -11.37
N VAL A 219 37.00 -4.32 -11.50
CA VAL A 219 36.42 -5.19 -10.47
C VAL A 219 37.29 -6.42 -10.27
N THR A 220 37.57 -6.81 -9.02
CA THR A 220 38.35 -8.01 -8.68
C THR A 220 37.48 -9.18 -8.25
N ALA A 221 36.28 -8.92 -7.75
CA ALA A 221 35.29 -9.94 -7.42
C ALA A 221 34.98 -10.82 -8.64
N GLY A 222 35.10 -12.14 -8.50
CA GLY A 222 34.89 -13.11 -9.59
C GLY A 222 33.42 -13.40 -9.91
N GLU A 223 32.48 -12.80 -9.18
CA GLU A 223 31.05 -13.12 -9.22
C GLU A 223 30.19 -11.85 -9.24
N CYS A 224 28.99 -11.98 -9.80
CA CYS A 224 27.94 -10.98 -9.85
C CYS A 224 26.79 -11.40 -8.90
N THR A 225 26.42 -10.52 -7.99
CA THR A 225 25.26 -10.70 -7.11
C THR A 225 24.09 -9.88 -7.62
N PHE A 226 22.89 -10.46 -7.65
CA PHE A 226 21.66 -9.77 -8.05
C PHE A 226 20.44 -10.32 -7.30
N SER A 227 19.39 -9.52 -7.24
CA SER A 227 18.08 -9.94 -6.76
C SER A 227 17.03 -9.88 -7.87
N VAL A 228 16.11 -10.84 -7.87
CA VAL A 228 14.91 -10.84 -8.71
C VAL A 228 13.69 -10.79 -7.79
N SER A 229 12.87 -9.76 -7.94
CA SER A 229 11.61 -9.60 -7.19
C SER A 229 10.43 -9.51 -8.16
N GLY A 230 9.27 -10.01 -7.75
CA GLY A 230 8.09 -10.07 -8.61
C GLY A 230 7.46 -11.45 -8.65
N GLY A 231 6.30 -11.54 -9.29
CA GLY A 231 5.36 -12.63 -9.00
C GLY A 231 4.89 -12.56 -7.54
N ASN A 232 3.95 -13.42 -7.13
CA ASN A 232 3.45 -13.44 -5.75
C ASN A 232 4.50 -13.99 -4.73
N GLY A 233 5.79 -13.98 -5.07
CA GLY A 233 6.88 -14.59 -4.31
C GLY A 233 7.80 -13.59 -3.60
N SER A 234 8.57 -14.10 -2.64
CA SER A 234 9.65 -13.34 -1.98
C SER A 234 10.81 -13.09 -2.97
N PRO A 235 11.55 -11.98 -2.83
CA PRO A 235 12.73 -11.72 -3.65
C PRO A 235 13.77 -12.86 -3.57
N ILE A 236 14.30 -13.26 -4.73
CA ILE A 236 15.34 -14.28 -4.84
C ILE A 236 16.67 -13.59 -5.07
N THR A 237 17.64 -13.80 -4.18
CA THR A 237 19.01 -13.32 -4.36
C THR A 237 19.90 -14.46 -4.85
N LYS A 238 20.69 -14.22 -5.89
CA LYS A 238 21.71 -15.17 -6.39
C LYS A 238 23.05 -14.47 -6.59
N THR A 239 24.11 -15.24 -6.41
CA THR A 239 25.49 -14.87 -6.75
C THR A 239 26.01 -15.91 -7.72
N ILE A 240 26.42 -15.49 -8.92
CA ILE A 240 26.93 -16.39 -9.96
C ILE A 240 28.16 -15.77 -10.64
N PRO A 241 29.05 -16.57 -11.26
CA PRO A 241 30.22 -16.03 -11.97
C PRO A 241 29.87 -15.00 -13.04
N TRP A 242 30.81 -14.10 -13.36
CA TRP A 242 30.69 -13.22 -14.52
C TRP A 242 30.62 -14.01 -15.83
N HIS A 243 29.99 -13.43 -16.85
CA HIS A 243 29.82 -14.07 -18.16
C HIS A 243 29.15 -15.46 -18.07
N SER A 244 28.18 -15.59 -17.17
CA SER A 244 27.46 -16.84 -16.90
C SER A 244 25.95 -16.64 -16.95
N SER A 245 25.23 -17.74 -16.79
CA SER A 245 23.76 -17.75 -16.78
C SER A 245 23.24 -18.63 -15.66
N THR A 246 22.12 -18.24 -15.07
CA THR A 246 21.31 -19.13 -14.23
C THR A 246 19.86 -19.09 -14.69
N VAL A 247 19.18 -20.21 -14.52
CA VAL A 247 17.72 -20.28 -14.65
C VAL A 247 17.09 -20.19 -13.26
N ILE A 248 15.99 -19.46 -13.16
CA ILE A 248 15.04 -19.48 -12.05
C ILE A 248 13.80 -20.19 -12.59
N GLU A 249 13.58 -21.42 -12.12
CA GLU A 249 12.45 -22.25 -12.48
C GLU A 249 11.27 -22.03 -11.51
N GLU A 250 10.11 -22.58 -11.85
CA GLU A 250 8.91 -22.59 -10.98
C GLU A 250 8.42 -21.19 -10.56
N VAL A 251 8.68 -20.19 -11.41
CA VAL A 251 8.11 -18.85 -11.23
C VAL A 251 6.66 -18.83 -11.74
N SER A 252 5.86 -17.84 -11.32
CA SER A 252 4.48 -17.65 -11.82
C SER A 252 4.46 -16.66 -12.98
N ALA A 253 3.32 -16.54 -13.66
CA ALA A 253 3.08 -15.38 -14.52
C ALA A 253 3.17 -14.09 -13.69
N GLY A 254 3.60 -12.99 -14.31
CA GLY A 254 3.69 -11.69 -13.65
C GLY A 254 4.87 -10.84 -14.09
N THR A 255 4.97 -9.64 -13.51
CA THR A 255 6.09 -8.73 -13.72
C THR A 255 7.21 -9.02 -12.73
N TYR A 256 8.43 -9.16 -13.24
CA TYR A 256 9.65 -9.39 -12.49
C TYR A 256 10.63 -8.25 -12.70
N THR A 257 11.30 -7.85 -11.63
CA THR A 257 12.36 -6.85 -11.59
C THR A 257 13.66 -7.51 -11.20
N LEU A 258 14.65 -7.48 -12.09
CA LEU A 258 16.04 -7.80 -11.80
C LEU A 258 16.75 -6.54 -11.31
N LYS A 259 17.42 -6.62 -10.17
CA LYS A 259 18.28 -5.57 -9.62
C LYS A 259 19.66 -6.16 -9.30
N PRO A 260 20.69 -5.89 -10.11
CA PRO A 260 22.06 -6.19 -9.75
C PRO A 260 22.47 -5.42 -8.49
N GLN A 261 23.30 -6.02 -7.64
CA GLN A 261 23.88 -5.33 -6.49
C GLN A 261 24.97 -4.39 -6.96
N ASP A 262 25.02 -3.18 -6.41
CA ASP A 262 26.09 -2.21 -6.67
C ASP A 262 27.45 -2.80 -6.30
N ILE A 263 28.45 -2.54 -7.14
CA ILE A 263 29.83 -3.00 -6.92
C ILE A 263 30.65 -1.81 -6.47
N VAL A 264 31.38 -1.97 -5.37
CA VAL A 264 32.36 -1.00 -4.89
C VAL A 264 33.74 -1.63 -4.95
N GLU A 265 34.62 -1.10 -5.79
CA GLU A 265 35.99 -1.57 -5.96
C GLU A 265 36.96 -0.38 -5.82
N GLY A 266 37.67 -0.32 -4.70
CA GLY A 266 38.47 0.86 -4.36
C GLY A 266 37.59 2.10 -4.30
N ASN A 267 37.87 3.08 -5.17
CA ASN A 267 37.08 4.32 -5.27
C ASN A 267 36.00 4.24 -6.37
N LEU A 268 35.88 3.15 -7.13
CA LEU A 268 34.92 3.05 -8.22
C LEU A 268 33.63 2.40 -7.75
N VAL A 269 32.50 3.01 -8.08
CA VAL A 269 31.16 2.43 -7.85
C VAL A 269 30.50 2.13 -9.18
N TYR A 270 30.07 0.89 -9.38
CA TYR A 270 29.25 0.46 -10.51
C TYR A 270 27.83 0.27 -10.01
N GLN A 271 26.94 1.19 -10.39
CA GLN A 271 25.54 1.13 -9.98
C GLN A 271 24.79 0.09 -10.83
N GLY A 272 24.11 -0.84 -10.17
CA GLY A 272 23.26 -1.84 -10.82
C GLY A 272 22.03 -1.20 -11.44
N ILE A 273 21.76 -1.51 -12.70
CA ILE A 273 20.60 -0.99 -13.42
C ILE A 273 19.45 -1.98 -13.29
N SER A 274 18.35 -1.53 -12.68
CA SER A 274 17.13 -2.32 -12.56
C SER A 274 16.49 -2.53 -13.93
N LYS A 275 16.07 -3.77 -14.21
CA LYS A 275 15.32 -4.13 -15.41
C LYS A 275 14.05 -4.88 -15.07
N THR A 276 12.97 -4.58 -15.78
CA THR A 276 11.70 -5.28 -15.63
C THR A 276 11.39 -6.13 -16.86
N VAL A 277 10.75 -7.27 -16.63
CA VAL A 277 10.15 -8.08 -17.69
C VAL A 277 8.84 -8.67 -17.21
N GLU A 278 7.93 -8.90 -18.15
CA GLU A 278 6.68 -9.56 -17.88
C GLU A 278 6.73 -11.00 -18.42
N LEU A 279 6.50 -11.97 -17.55
CA LEU A 279 6.19 -13.34 -17.91
C LEU A 279 4.70 -13.45 -18.15
N THR A 280 4.34 -13.77 -19.38
CA THR A 280 2.98 -14.07 -19.79
C THR A 280 2.92 -15.49 -20.32
N PHE A 281 1.74 -16.06 -20.41
CA PHE A 281 1.55 -17.38 -20.99
C PHE A 281 2.15 -17.53 -22.41
N ASN A 282 2.05 -16.48 -23.23
CA ASN A 282 2.61 -16.45 -24.58
C ASN A 282 4.13 -16.19 -24.62
N SER A 283 4.71 -15.86 -23.47
CA SER A 283 6.14 -15.70 -23.32
C SER A 283 6.56 -16.23 -21.93
N PRO A 284 6.37 -17.54 -21.68
CA PRO A 284 6.54 -18.11 -20.35
C PRO A 284 8.02 -18.13 -19.96
N THR A 285 8.91 -18.01 -20.95
CA THR A 285 10.34 -17.85 -20.75
C THR A 285 10.80 -16.45 -21.13
N LYS A 286 11.59 -15.82 -20.27
CA LYS A 286 12.26 -14.55 -20.58
C LYS A 286 13.72 -14.59 -20.16
N THR A 287 14.52 -13.75 -20.81
CA THR A 287 15.92 -13.52 -20.44
C THR A 287 16.10 -12.10 -19.94
N LEU A 288 16.73 -11.95 -18.78
CA LEU A 288 17.17 -10.69 -18.22
C LEU A 288 18.71 -10.68 -18.20
N ILE A 289 19.29 -9.50 -18.38
CA ILE A 289 20.74 -9.30 -18.37
C ILE A 289 21.05 -8.31 -17.26
N CYS A 290 21.95 -8.69 -16.34
CA CYS A 290 22.47 -7.77 -15.35
C CYS A 290 23.24 -6.66 -16.08
N GLU A 291 22.94 -5.41 -15.74
CA GLU A 291 23.61 -4.25 -16.33
C GLU A 291 24.08 -3.31 -15.24
N TYR A 292 25.18 -2.63 -15.53
CA TYR A 292 25.81 -1.67 -14.64
C TYR A 292 26.00 -0.37 -15.41
N ALA A 293 25.80 0.75 -14.72
CA ALA A 293 26.17 2.06 -15.24
C ALA A 293 27.69 2.18 -15.39
N ALA A 294 28.13 3.21 -16.11
CA ALA A 294 29.55 3.58 -16.13
C ALA A 294 30.01 3.86 -14.69
N PRO A 295 31.24 3.43 -14.31
CA PRO A 295 31.70 3.62 -12.95
C PRO A 295 31.82 5.10 -12.62
N VAL A 296 31.41 5.44 -11.39
CA VAL A 296 31.58 6.78 -10.82
C VAL A 296 32.61 6.69 -9.69
N GLU A 297 33.56 7.63 -9.68
CA GLU A 297 34.52 7.72 -8.59
C GLU A 297 33.88 8.32 -7.33
N GLN A 298 34.12 7.67 -6.19
CA GLN A 298 33.81 8.22 -4.87
C GLN A 298 34.77 9.37 -4.56
N ILE A 299 34.21 10.40 -3.97
CA ILE A 299 34.97 11.47 -3.33
C ILE A 299 35.23 11.10 -1.87
N GLN A 300 36.40 11.49 -1.38
CA GLN A 300 36.84 11.16 -0.02
C GLN A 300 36.51 12.33 0.91
N ILE A 301 35.73 12.06 1.96
CA ILE A 301 35.31 13.03 2.95
C ILE A 301 36.07 12.73 4.25
N LEU A 302 36.82 13.71 4.74
CA LEU A 302 37.43 13.64 6.06
C LEU A 302 36.40 14.10 7.10
N LEU A 303 35.83 13.16 7.84
CA LEU A 303 35.04 13.47 9.02
C LEU A 303 35.98 13.77 10.19
N SER A 304 35.73 14.86 10.91
CA SER A 304 36.51 15.24 12.09
C SER A 304 35.59 15.63 13.26
N VAL A 305 36.05 15.37 14.48
CA VAL A 305 35.40 15.78 15.74
C VAL A 305 36.43 16.41 16.66
N ASP A 306 36.00 17.24 17.59
CA ASP A 306 36.89 17.76 18.64
C ASP A 306 37.39 16.63 19.54
N SER A 307 38.62 16.79 20.05
CA SER A 307 39.35 15.74 20.78
C SER A 307 38.60 15.16 21.99
N GLU A 308 37.76 15.96 22.63
CA GLU A 308 36.93 15.56 23.77
C GLU A 308 35.86 14.51 23.41
N TYR A 309 35.50 14.42 22.13
CA TYR A 309 34.50 13.46 21.63
C TYR A 309 35.14 12.23 20.98
N ALA A 310 36.47 12.16 20.86
CA ALA A 310 37.17 11.14 20.07
C ALA A 310 36.86 9.71 20.53
N ASP A 311 36.77 9.47 21.83
CA ASP A 311 36.61 8.13 22.41
C ASP A 311 35.18 7.57 22.32
N TYR A 312 34.21 8.37 21.89
CA TYR A 312 32.81 7.96 21.79
C TYR A 312 32.47 7.49 20.38
N ASN A 313 31.82 6.32 20.27
CA ASN A 313 31.31 5.85 18.99
C ASN A 313 30.14 6.72 18.53
N LYS A 314 30.14 7.03 17.24
CA LYS A 314 29.15 7.88 16.59
C LYS A 314 28.73 7.23 15.29
N THR A 315 27.44 7.24 15.00
CA THR A 315 26.93 6.88 13.67
C THR A 315 26.72 8.15 12.88
N VAL A 316 27.36 8.25 11.70
CA VAL A 316 27.23 9.38 10.78
C VAL A 316 26.49 8.92 9.54
N ASN A 317 25.36 9.56 9.26
CA ASN A 317 24.48 9.23 8.14
C ASN A 317 24.53 10.32 7.08
N PHE A 318 24.61 9.91 5.82
CA PHE A 318 24.51 10.78 4.65
C PHE A 318 23.24 10.38 3.89
N VAL A 319 22.34 11.32 3.66
CA VAL A 319 21.08 11.10 2.92
C VAL A 319 21.02 12.07 1.75
N GLY A 320 21.03 11.55 0.52
CA GLY A 320 20.92 12.38 -0.69
C GLY A 320 19.59 13.14 -0.78
N ILE A 321 19.62 14.38 -1.28
CA ILE A 321 18.46 15.29 -1.28
C ILE A 321 17.66 15.27 -2.61
N ASP A 322 18.31 14.98 -3.75
CA ASP A 322 17.71 15.15 -5.08
C ASP A 322 17.89 13.92 -5.99
N GLY A 323 16.92 12.99 -6.00
CA GLY A 323 16.85 11.85 -6.95
C GLY A 323 17.97 10.80 -6.83
N ASN A 324 19.12 11.17 -6.26
CA ASN A 324 20.15 10.29 -5.76
C ASN A 324 19.67 9.75 -4.41
N MET A 325 18.98 8.61 -4.42
CA MET A 325 18.63 7.87 -3.21
C MET A 325 19.85 7.20 -2.54
N ASN A 326 21.04 7.78 -2.69
CA ASN A 326 22.25 7.29 -2.07
C ASN A 326 22.18 7.57 -0.57
N GLN A 327 22.36 6.52 0.21
CA GLN A 327 22.43 6.58 1.66
C GLN A 327 23.70 5.89 2.11
N TYR A 328 24.43 6.54 3.02
CA TYR A 328 25.63 5.98 3.62
C TYR A 328 25.54 6.08 5.13
N GLU A 329 25.94 5.03 5.82
CA GLU A 329 26.08 4.99 7.26
C GLU A 329 27.53 4.62 7.62
N PHE A 330 28.14 5.43 8.48
CA PHE A 330 29.51 5.21 8.94
C PHE A 330 29.58 5.24 10.46
N SER A 331 30.11 4.18 11.07
CA SER A 331 30.52 4.22 12.48
C SER A 331 31.89 4.88 12.63
N MET A 332 32.00 5.88 13.50
CA MET A 332 33.22 6.66 13.72
C MET A 332 33.65 6.60 15.19
N VAL A 333 34.90 6.19 15.42
CA VAL A 333 35.64 6.29 16.69
C VAL A 333 36.99 6.93 16.36
N GLY A 334 37.51 7.78 17.25
CA GLY A 334 38.68 8.61 17.02
C GLY A 334 38.34 10.04 16.60
N GLN A 335 39.37 10.86 16.43
CA GLN A 335 39.23 12.27 16.05
C GLN A 335 38.88 12.46 14.58
N GLU A 336 39.40 11.60 13.71
CA GLU A 336 39.24 11.72 12.26
C GLU A 336 38.93 10.38 11.61
N LYS A 337 38.10 10.40 10.56
CA LYS A 337 37.82 9.23 9.73
C LYS A 337 37.56 9.66 8.30
N THR A 338 38.28 9.06 7.35
CA THR A 338 38.00 9.24 5.92
C THR A 338 36.91 8.26 5.47
N VAL A 339 35.93 8.76 4.73
CA VAL A 339 34.82 7.99 4.17
C VAL A 339 34.61 8.32 2.69
N GLY A 340 34.27 7.32 1.88
CA GLY A 340 33.98 7.49 0.45
C GLY A 340 32.48 7.63 0.18
N VAL A 341 32.07 8.65 -0.54
CA VAL A 341 30.68 8.85 -1.00
C VAL A 341 30.65 9.25 -2.47
N LEU A 342 29.56 8.97 -3.17
CA LEU A 342 29.37 9.49 -4.53
C LEU A 342 29.14 11.00 -4.53
N PRO A 343 29.59 11.74 -5.56
CA PRO A 343 29.30 13.16 -5.70
C PRO A 343 27.79 13.47 -5.66
N GLY A 344 27.38 14.50 -4.92
CA GLY A 344 25.98 14.92 -4.80
C GLY A 344 25.70 15.83 -3.60
N GLU A 345 24.44 16.19 -3.44
CA GLU A 345 23.95 16.99 -2.31
C GLU A 345 23.35 16.09 -1.22
N TYR A 346 23.81 16.26 0.02
CA TYR A 346 23.48 15.39 1.15
C TYR A 346 23.02 16.18 2.39
N ASN A 347 22.01 15.64 3.06
CA ASN A 347 21.75 15.90 4.47
C ASN A 347 22.57 14.92 5.31
N ILE A 348 23.45 15.44 6.16
CA ILE A 348 24.31 14.67 7.02
C ILE A 348 23.80 14.78 8.46
N SER A 349 23.71 13.66 9.16
CA SER A 349 23.43 13.64 10.60
C SER A 349 24.47 12.80 11.32
N ALA A 350 24.68 13.08 12.61
CA ALA A 350 25.48 12.25 13.49
C ALA A 350 24.70 11.96 14.78
N SER A 351 24.89 10.77 15.34
CA SER A 351 24.23 10.36 16.58
C SER A 351 24.59 11.29 17.74
N SER A 352 23.60 11.52 18.62
CA SER A 352 23.82 12.20 19.90
C SER A 352 24.79 11.40 20.79
N LEU A 353 25.48 12.10 21.69
CA LEU A 353 26.41 11.50 22.66
C LEU A 353 25.94 11.74 24.09
N THR A 354 26.12 10.74 24.94
CA THR A 354 25.92 10.86 26.39
C THR A 354 27.27 10.74 27.07
N ILE A 355 27.70 11.80 27.74
CA ILE A 355 29.00 11.88 28.42
C ILE A 355 28.74 12.25 29.88
N GLY A 356 28.89 11.27 30.77
CA GLY A 356 28.39 11.38 32.15
C GLY A 356 26.87 11.61 32.14
N ASP A 357 26.41 12.64 32.86
CA ASP A 357 24.99 13.02 32.97
C ASP A 357 24.55 14.05 31.91
N LYS A 358 25.41 14.36 30.93
CA LYS A 358 25.16 15.39 29.92
C LYS A 358 24.86 14.78 28.56
N LEU A 359 23.89 15.36 27.85
CA LEU A 359 23.53 15.01 26.48
C LEU A 359 24.13 16.04 25.52
N TYR A 360 24.75 15.56 24.44
CA TYR A 360 25.33 16.37 23.38
C TYR A 360 24.67 16.02 22.05
N GLN A 361 24.29 17.02 21.26
CA GLN A 361 23.75 16.83 19.91
C GLN A 361 24.73 17.34 18.86
N ALA A 362 24.79 16.63 17.74
CA ALA A 362 25.62 17.02 16.62
C ALA A 362 25.05 18.25 15.91
N LYS A 363 25.93 19.19 15.59
CA LYS A 363 25.64 20.42 14.88
C LYS A 363 26.30 20.38 13.51
N LEU A 364 25.47 20.37 12.47
CA LEU A 364 25.89 20.25 11.08
C LEU A 364 25.16 21.29 10.23
N ASN A 365 25.87 21.89 9.28
CA ASN A 365 25.36 22.94 8.40
C ASN A 365 24.75 22.34 7.12
N ASN A 366 23.71 21.53 7.29
CA ASN A 366 23.02 20.94 6.13
C ASN A 366 22.33 22.00 5.27
N PRO A 367 22.21 21.78 3.94
CA PRO A 367 22.73 20.63 3.18
C PRO A 367 24.21 20.81 2.77
N TYR A 368 24.90 19.69 2.50
CA TYR A 368 26.28 19.69 1.98
C TYR A 368 26.31 19.31 0.51
N ASN A 369 26.89 20.18 -0.33
CA ASN A 369 27.17 19.88 -1.74
C ASN A 369 28.57 19.25 -1.89
N LEU A 370 28.61 17.92 -1.94
CA LEU A 370 29.83 17.13 -1.98
C LEU A 370 30.16 16.77 -3.43
N ILE A 371 30.90 17.63 -4.12
CA ILE A 371 31.36 17.39 -5.50
C ILE A 371 32.86 17.08 -5.61
N ASN A 372 33.62 17.38 -4.55
CA ASN A 372 35.05 17.14 -4.44
C ASN A 372 35.36 16.64 -3.02
N SER A 373 36.53 16.02 -2.85
CA SER A 373 37.03 15.66 -1.52
C SER A 373 37.10 16.89 -0.61
N THR A 374 36.53 16.78 0.59
CA THR A 374 36.43 17.89 1.56
C THR A 374 36.52 17.37 2.99
N SER A 375 36.63 18.28 3.95
CA SER A 375 36.56 17.98 5.39
C SER A 375 35.25 18.49 5.97
N ILE A 376 34.61 17.67 6.81
CA ILE A 376 33.40 18.01 7.55
C ILE A 376 33.72 17.86 9.03
N LYS A 377 33.66 18.98 9.75
CA LYS A 377 33.74 18.99 11.20
C LYS A 377 32.35 18.76 11.79
N ILE A 378 32.21 17.68 12.56
CA ILE A 378 31.02 17.38 13.36
C ILE A 378 31.24 18.04 14.72
N GLU A 379 30.58 19.18 14.93
CA GLU A 379 30.58 19.86 16.22
C GLU A 379 29.48 19.29 17.11
N TYR A 380 29.70 19.32 18.42
CA TYR A 380 28.70 18.90 19.39
C TYR A 380 28.38 20.07 20.32
N GLU A 381 27.10 20.26 20.62
CA GLU A 381 26.67 21.23 21.62
C GLU A 381 25.99 20.51 22.79
N GLU A 382 26.35 20.92 24.02
CA GLU A 382 25.68 20.43 25.23
C GLU A 382 24.23 20.90 25.21
N VAL A 383 23.32 19.92 25.24
CA VAL A 383 21.90 20.18 25.32
C VAL A 383 21.52 20.08 26.79
N THR A 384 21.32 21.23 27.43
CA THR A 384 20.60 21.25 28.70
C THR A 384 19.19 20.76 28.40
N ALA A 385 18.70 19.77 29.15
CA ALA A 385 17.32 19.30 29.05
C ALA A 385 16.36 20.43 29.44
N LYS A 386 16.13 21.39 28.53
CA LYS A 386 14.90 22.16 28.48
C LYS A 386 13.80 21.12 28.38
N SER A 387 12.70 21.28 29.12
CA SER A 387 11.47 20.54 28.79
C SER A 387 11.22 20.79 27.30
N LEU A 388 11.55 19.80 26.47
CA LEU A 388 11.44 19.89 25.02
C LEU A 388 9.95 19.96 24.63
N VAL A 389 9.07 19.54 25.55
CA VAL A 389 7.63 19.50 25.38
C VAL A 389 6.98 20.59 26.21
N LYS A 390 6.64 21.70 25.54
CA LYS A 390 5.92 22.82 26.14
C LYS A 390 4.67 22.34 26.89
N GLY A 391 4.47 22.83 28.11
CA GLY A 391 3.36 22.45 28.99
C GLY A 391 3.69 21.34 29.99
N TRP A 392 4.78 20.59 29.80
CA TRP A 392 5.22 19.57 30.77
C TRP A 392 6.20 20.14 31.81
N PRO A 393 6.17 19.62 33.05
CA PRO A 393 7.14 19.99 34.07
C PRO A 393 8.57 19.63 33.67
N ILE A 394 9.55 20.28 34.31
CA ILE A 394 10.99 20.02 34.10
C ILE A 394 11.52 18.87 34.97
N TYR A 395 10.63 18.07 35.56
CA TYR A 395 10.94 16.92 36.41
C TYR A 395 10.21 15.67 35.90
N ILE A 396 10.48 14.52 36.51
CA ILE A 396 9.80 13.25 36.18
C ILE A 396 8.31 13.38 36.54
N ALA A 397 7.48 13.51 35.51
CA ALA A 397 6.03 13.62 35.65
C ALA A 397 5.40 12.25 35.95
N HIS A 398 4.51 12.21 36.95
CA HIS A 398 3.72 11.04 37.30
C HIS A 398 2.34 11.07 36.63
N GLY A 399 1.96 9.96 36.02
CA GLY A 399 0.74 9.83 35.24
C GLY A 399 -0.23 8.77 35.75
N ALA A 400 -1.52 8.90 35.43
CA ALA A 400 -2.52 7.86 35.65
C ALA A 400 -3.51 7.71 34.49
N VAL A 401 -4.01 6.51 34.26
CA VAL A 401 -5.08 6.27 33.28
C VAL A 401 -6.42 6.70 33.87
N THR A 402 -7.21 7.47 33.12
CA THR A 402 -8.59 7.81 33.49
C THR A 402 -9.59 6.99 32.67
N THR A 403 -10.73 6.67 33.28
CA THR A 403 -11.90 6.10 32.59
C THR A 403 -12.96 7.16 32.26
N ASN A 404 -12.71 8.43 32.61
CA ASN A 404 -13.69 9.53 32.56
C ASN A 404 -14.96 9.27 33.36
N SER A 405 -14.84 8.52 34.46
CA SER A 405 -15.93 8.30 35.41
C SER A 405 -15.67 9.09 36.69
N THR A 406 -16.74 9.56 37.33
CA THR A 406 -16.69 10.30 38.59
C THR A 406 -15.85 9.56 39.64
N SER A 407 -15.97 8.24 39.73
CA SER A 407 -15.19 7.40 40.65
C SER A 407 -13.68 7.49 40.44
N THR A 408 -13.23 7.50 39.19
CA THR A 408 -11.81 7.57 38.84
C THR A 408 -11.30 8.97 39.09
N THR A 409 -12.05 10.00 38.69
CA THR A 409 -11.72 11.40 38.96
C THR A 409 -11.61 11.67 40.47
N ASP A 410 -12.54 11.17 41.28
CA ASP A 410 -12.51 11.33 42.75
C ASP A 410 -11.33 10.60 43.41
N THR A 411 -10.91 9.47 42.84
CA THR A 411 -9.70 8.76 43.28
C THR A 411 -8.44 9.56 42.94
N LEU A 412 -8.39 10.17 41.76
CA LEU A 412 -7.24 10.95 41.31
C LEU A 412 -7.12 12.29 42.04
N LYS A 413 -8.22 12.91 42.50
CA LYS A 413 -8.17 14.08 43.40
C LYS A 413 -7.37 13.82 44.70
N GLN A 414 -7.32 12.57 45.14
CA GLN A 414 -6.62 12.17 46.37
C GLN A 414 -5.16 11.77 46.12
N ARG A 415 -4.73 11.74 44.86
CA ARG A 415 -3.42 11.24 44.43
C ARG A 415 -2.82 12.24 43.47
N PRO A 416 -1.89 13.10 43.91
CA PRO A 416 -1.25 14.07 43.03
C PRO A 416 -0.67 13.38 41.79
N VAL A 417 -1.10 13.82 40.62
CA VAL A 417 -0.64 13.37 39.30
C VAL A 417 -0.39 14.60 38.45
N ASP A 418 0.63 14.55 37.60
CA ASP A 418 0.98 15.62 36.66
C ASP A 418 0.23 15.46 35.34
N ALA A 419 -0.28 14.26 35.06
CA ALA A 419 -0.95 13.94 33.81
C ALA A 419 -2.00 12.83 33.96
N ILE A 420 -3.05 12.88 33.13
CA ILE A 420 -4.04 11.81 33.00
C ILE A 420 -4.16 11.35 31.56
N PHE A 421 -4.28 10.03 31.37
CA PHE A 421 -4.19 9.37 30.06
C PHE A 421 -5.51 8.74 29.66
N LYS A 422 -5.90 8.94 28.41
CA LYS A 422 -7.08 8.30 27.82
C LYS A 422 -6.85 8.01 26.33
N TYR A 423 -7.26 6.83 25.88
CA TYR A 423 -7.40 6.57 24.44
C TYR A 423 -8.51 7.45 23.88
N ALA A 424 -8.22 8.17 22.79
CA ALA A 424 -9.23 9.03 22.17
C ALA A 424 -10.39 8.24 21.58
N GLY A 425 -10.14 6.97 21.27
CA GLY A 425 -11.08 6.03 20.69
C GLY A 425 -12.10 5.40 21.63
N ILE A 426 -12.94 4.51 21.09
CA ILE A 426 -14.04 3.87 21.84
C ILE A 426 -13.51 2.83 22.81
N ASP A 427 -12.63 1.94 22.35
CA ASP A 427 -12.14 0.78 23.11
C ASP A 427 -10.60 0.67 23.16
N GLY A 428 -9.88 1.61 22.53
CA GLY A 428 -8.42 1.60 22.47
C GLY A 428 -7.84 0.77 21.33
N ALA A 429 -8.66 0.26 20.40
CA ALA A 429 -8.23 -0.49 19.21
C ALA A 429 -8.27 0.36 17.92
N GLY A 430 -8.00 1.67 18.06
CA GLY A 430 -7.83 2.58 16.91
C GLY A 430 -9.07 2.96 16.13
N ASP A 431 -10.21 2.34 16.41
CA ASP A 431 -11.50 2.58 15.73
C ASP A 431 -11.35 2.56 14.21
N GLN A 432 -10.67 1.51 13.72
CA GLN A 432 -10.40 1.30 12.30
C GLN A 432 -11.67 1.49 11.45
N GLY A 433 -11.57 2.35 10.44
CA GLY A 433 -12.66 2.64 9.52
C GLY A 433 -13.77 3.56 10.04
N LEU A 434 -13.64 4.13 11.25
CA LEU A 434 -14.65 4.98 11.87
C LEU A 434 -14.19 6.44 12.00
N ILE A 435 -15.14 7.37 11.90
CA ILE A 435 -14.95 8.76 12.32
C ILE A 435 -15.59 8.90 13.71
N ILE A 436 -14.79 9.28 14.70
CA ILE A 436 -15.21 9.31 16.11
C ILE A 436 -15.57 10.73 16.56
N GLN A 437 -16.45 10.81 17.56
CA GLN A 437 -16.75 12.06 18.26
C GLN A 437 -15.71 12.28 19.38
N PRO A 438 -15.23 13.51 19.62
CA PRO A 438 -14.15 13.78 20.58
C PRO A 438 -14.60 13.79 22.04
N GLN A 439 -15.62 13.01 22.42
CA GLN A 439 -16.20 13.03 23.77
C GLN A 439 -15.18 12.59 24.83
N ALA A 440 -14.37 11.57 24.54
CA ALA A 440 -13.29 11.13 25.44
C ALA A 440 -12.28 12.27 25.68
N THR A 441 -11.91 13.01 24.64
CA THR A 441 -11.04 14.19 24.73
C THR A 441 -11.66 15.29 25.58
N GLN A 442 -12.92 15.65 25.31
CA GLN A 442 -13.64 16.67 26.09
C GLN A 442 -13.71 16.31 27.58
N ASN A 443 -14.08 15.07 27.88
CA ASN A 443 -14.19 14.61 29.26
C ASN A 443 -12.83 14.55 29.96
N THR A 444 -11.76 14.20 29.25
CA THR A 444 -10.42 14.13 29.83
C THR A 444 -9.89 15.52 30.18
N VAL A 445 -10.19 16.52 29.35
CA VAL A 445 -9.92 17.94 29.69
C VAL A 445 -10.73 18.37 30.92
N LEU A 446 -12.01 18.01 31.00
CA LEU A 446 -12.85 18.37 32.16
C LEU A 446 -12.37 17.70 33.46
N ASP A 447 -11.97 16.43 33.38
CA ASP A 447 -11.41 15.71 34.52
C ASP A 447 -10.11 16.34 34.98
N SER A 448 -9.21 16.72 34.05
CA SER A 448 -7.95 17.35 34.42
C SER A 448 -8.20 18.65 35.20
N ARG A 449 -9.08 19.51 34.69
CA ARG A 449 -9.50 20.76 35.36
C ARG A 449 -10.11 20.51 36.74
N THR A 450 -10.93 19.47 36.85
CA THR A 450 -11.58 19.10 38.12
C THR A 450 -10.56 18.60 39.15
N ILE A 451 -9.48 17.92 38.73
CA ILE A 451 -8.40 17.48 39.61
C ILE A 451 -7.50 18.66 39.98
N GLU A 452 -7.20 19.56 39.03
CA GLU A 452 -6.44 20.80 39.28
C GLU A 452 -7.09 21.65 40.36
N GLU A 453 -8.42 21.86 40.27
CA GLU A 453 -9.17 22.63 41.27
C GLU A 453 -9.09 22.00 42.67
N ALA A 454 -9.11 20.68 42.77
CA ALA A 454 -9.05 19.96 44.04
C ALA A 454 -7.64 19.89 44.64
N THR A 455 -6.59 19.86 43.81
CA THR A 455 -5.21 19.61 44.23
C THR A 455 -4.34 20.87 44.24
N GLY A 456 -4.74 21.92 43.52
CA GLY A 456 -3.94 23.12 43.30
C GLY A 456 -2.72 22.91 42.40
N GLN A 457 -2.62 21.77 41.70
CA GLN A 457 -1.52 21.42 40.81
C GLN A 457 -2.01 21.27 39.38
N PRO A 458 -1.31 21.80 38.36
CA PRO A 458 -1.62 21.57 36.95
C PRO A 458 -1.62 20.07 36.58
N VAL A 459 -2.58 19.65 35.76
CA VAL A 459 -2.74 18.28 35.28
C VAL A 459 -2.87 18.29 33.76
N MET A 460 -1.90 17.69 33.08
CA MET A 460 -1.89 17.56 31.62
C MET A 460 -2.87 16.48 31.14
N PRO A 461 -3.91 16.79 30.35
CA PRO A 461 -4.70 15.77 29.68
C PRO A 461 -3.91 15.21 28.49
N VAL A 462 -3.74 13.90 28.45
CA VAL A 462 -2.98 13.18 27.43
C VAL A 462 -3.90 12.24 26.65
N MET A 463 -4.01 12.47 25.35
CA MET A 463 -4.79 11.64 24.45
C MET A 463 -3.88 10.69 23.69
N VAL A 464 -4.18 9.40 23.75
CA VAL A 464 -3.55 8.40 22.88
C VAL A 464 -4.36 8.27 21.60
N VAL A 465 -3.72 8.52 20.46
CA VAL A 465 -4.38 8.65 19.15
C VAL A 465 -3.67 7.80 18.12
N TYR A 466 -4.44 7.09 17.30
CA TYR A 466 -3.92 6.28 16.22
C TYR A 466 -4.27 6.90 14.87
N THR A 467 -3.25 7.09 14.04
CA THR A 467 -3.39 7.23 12.58
C THR A 467 -3.16 5.93 11.85
N ILE A 468 -2.57 4.94 12.54
CA ILE A 468 -2.40 3.58 12.08
C ILE A 468 -2.69 2.67 13.28
N GLU A 469 -3.66 1.78 13.15
CA GLU A 469 -4.07 0.82 14.16
C GLU A 469 -3.06 -0.33 14.24
N GLY A 470 -2.25 -0.30 15.30
CA GLY A 470 -1.26 -1.34 15.60
C GLY A 470 -1.63 -2.22 16.77
N SER A 471 -2.83 -2.05 17.36
CA SER A 471 -3.21 -2.81 18.54
C SER A 471 -3.61 -4.25 18.15
N GLY A 472 -2.78 -5.19 18.58
CA GLY A 472 -3.02 -6.63 18.44
C GLY A 472 -2.39 -7.29 17.22
N SER A 473 -2.22 -6.63 16.07
CA SER A 473 -1.51 -7.23 14.93
C SER A 473 -0.97 -6.22 13.91
N ILE A 474 0.04 -6.64 13.14
CA ILE A 474 0.55 -5.89 11.99
C ILE A 474 -0.42 -5.87 10.81
N GLY A 475 -1.30 -6.87 10.69
CA GLY A 475 -2.29 -6.96 9.60
C GLY A 475 -3.23 -5.76 9.56
N LYS A 476 -3.67 -5.29 10.73
CA LYS A 476 -4.50 -4.07 10.84
C LYS A 476 -3.78 -2.81 10.31
N MET A 477 -2.46 -2.73 10.50
CA MET A 477 -1.67 -1.62 9.97
C MET A 477 -1.62 -1.67 8.44
N VAL A 478 -1.48 -2.86 7.86
CA VAL A 478 -1.49 -3.09 6.41
C VAL A 478 -2.86 -2.74 5.82
N GLU A 479 -3.96 -3.01 6.52
CA GLU A 479 -5.32 -2.60 6.13
C GLU A 479 -5.51 -1.08 6.16
N ASP A 480 -5.10 -0.40 7.24
CA ASP A 480 -5.19 1.06 7.36
C ASP A 480 -4.46 1.81 6.25
N LEU A 481 -3.34 1.23 5.79
CA LEU A 481 -2.46 1.78 4.76
C LEU A 481 -2.83 1.33 3.34
N SER A 482 -3.92 0.58 3.15
CA SER A 482 -4.30 -0.02 1.87
C SER A 482 -3.22 -0.87 1.21
N LEU A 483 -2.50 -1.63 2.01
CA LEU A 483 -1.45 -2.52 1.55
C LEU A 483 -1.95 -3.96 1.37
N THR A 484 -3.24 -4.25 1.58
CA THR A 484 -3.88 -5.54 1.24
C THR A 484 -4.81 -5.40 0.03
N PRO A 485 -4.97 -6.46 -0.78
CA PRO A 485 -5.94 -6.48 -1.90
C PRO A 485 -7.38 -6.19 -1.46
N ASP A 486 -7.73 -6.59 -0.22
CA ASP A 486 -9.08 -6.47 0.34
C ASP A 486 -9.33 -5.14 1.08
N SER A 487 -8.33 -4.26 1.14
CA SER A 487 -8.48 -2.96 1.81
C SER A 487 -9.47 -2.06 1.07
N GLU A 488 -10.25 -1.27 1.82
CA GLU A 488 -11.08 -0.20 1.23
C GLU A 488 -10.19 0.65 0.31
N ALA A 489 -10.66 0.95 -0.91
CA ALA A 489 -9.89 1.73 -1.87
C ALA A 489 -9.49 3.09 -1.24
N GLY A 490 -8.19 3.28 -0.99
CA GLY A 490 -7.66 4.48 -0.36
C GLY A 490 -7.54 4.45 1.18
N GLY A 491 -7.91 3.33 1.82
CA GLY A 491 -7.57 2.98 3.19
C GLY A 491 -8.36 3.73 4.24
N TYR A 492 -8.07 3.45 5.51
CA TYR A 492 -8.71 4.13 6.63
C TYR A 492 -7.92 5.33 7.15
N LEU A 493 -6.70 5.52 6.64
CA LEU A 493 -5.80 6.60 7.04
C LEU A 493 -6.46 7.99 6.99
N TRP A 494 -7.30 8.27 5.99
CA TRP A 494 -7.99 9.58 5.89
C TRP A 494 -8.99 9.80 7.03
N LYS A 495 -9.73 8.77 7.46
CA LYS A 495 -10.67 8.83 8.60
C LYS A 495 -9.90 9.10 9.87
N HIS A 496 -8.75 8.44 10.04
CA HIS A 496 -7.88 8.68 11.18
C HIS A 496 -7.31 10.10 11.21
N TYR A 497 -6.98 10.69 10.06
CA TYR A 497 -6.59 12.11 9.99
C TYR A 497 -7.73 13.07 10.34
N VAL A 498 -8.97 12.76 9.95
CA VAL A 498 -10.16 13.51 10.40
C VAL A 498 -10.31 13.42 11.92
N ASN A 499 -10.12 12.23 12.51
CA ASN A 499 -10.17 12.02 13.95
C ASN A 499 -9.06 12.82 14.65
N LEU A 500 -7.80 12.70 14.19
CA LEU A 500 -6.67 13.45 14.73
C LEU A 500 -6.92 14.95 14.68
N SER A 501 -7.43 15.47 13.57
CA SER A 501 -7.76 16.90 13.41
C SER A 501 -8.84 17.34 14.39
N THR A 502 -9.89 16.54 14.54
CA THR A 502 -11.00 16.79 15.48
C THR A 502 -10.52 16.78 16.94
N ILE A 503 -9.67 15.81 17.31
CA ILE A 503 -9.07 15.69 18.66
C ILE A 503 -8.15 16.88 18.94
N ALA A 504 -7.24 17.20 18.01
CA ALA A 504 -6.33 18.33 18.14
C ALA A 504 -7.08 19.66 18.27
N ASN A 505 -8.12 19.88 17.46
CA ASN A 505 -8.98 21.06 17.55
C ASN A 505 -9.72 21.13 18.90
N THR A 506 -10.20 20.00 19.40
CA THR A 506 -10.86 19.91 20.72
C THR A 506 -9.90 20.31 21.84
N LEU A 507 -8.68 19.77 21.85
CA LEU A 507 -7.65 20.16 22.83
C LEU A 507 -7.33 21.65 22.71
N GLN A 508 -7.09 22.16 21.50
CA GLN A 508 -6.78 23.58 21.29
C GLN A 508 -7.91 24.51 21.76
N SER A 509 -9.17 24.09 21.64
CA SER A 509 -10.32 24.87 22.12
C SER A 509 -10.37 25.02 23.65
N ALA A 510 -9.66 24.16 24.39
CA ALA A 510 -9.56 24.21 25.85
C ALA A 510 -8.41 25.10 26.37
N LYS A 511 -7.76 25.85 25.48
CA LYS A 511 -6.70 26.79 25.83
C LYS A 511 -7.27 27.97 26.61
N ASP A 512 -6.62 28.30 27.71
CA ASP A 512 -6.90 29.49 28.51
C ASP A 512 -5.59 30.13 29.02
N ALA A 513 -5.70 31.13 29.92
CA ALA A 513 -4.55 31.86 30.44
C ALA A 513 -3.59 30.98 31.26
N ASP A 514 -4.14 30.03 32.02
CA ASP A 514 -3.38 29.13 32.90
C ASP A 514 -2.91 27.87 32.13
N HIS A 515 -3.54 27.58 30.99
CA HIS A 515 -3.29 26.39 30.17
C HIS A 515 -2.97 26.76 28.71
N SER A 516 -1.86 27.45 28.52
CA SER A 516 -1.37 27.84 27.19
C SER A 516 -1.06 26.65 26.27
N TYR A 517 -0.88 25.46 26.86
CA TYR A 517 -0.71 24.17 26.19
C TYR A 517 -1.76 23.20 26.77
N PRO A 518 -2.98 23.18 26.22
CA PRO A 518 -4.16 22.60 26.89
C PRO A 518 -4.23 21.07 26.88
N GLY A 519 -3.29 20.38 26.22
CA GLY A 519 -3.23 18.93 26.20
C GLY A 519 -2.06 18.40 25.38
N CYS A 520 -1.86 17.09 25.47
CA CYS A 520 -0.81 16.35 24.79
C CYS A 520 -1.42 15.21 23.96
N ILE A 521 -0.81 14.91 22.82
CA ILE A 521 -1.16 13.75 21.98
C ILE A 521 0.03 12.81 21.95
N ILE A 522 -0.19 11.55 22.29
CA ILE A 522 0.73 10.44 22.00
C ILE A 522 0.22 9.78 20.73
N LEU A 523 0.99 9.89 19.66
CA LEU A 523 0.63 9.43 18.33
C LEU A 523 1.21 8.03 18.06
N ASN A 524 0.36 7.08 17.67
CA ASN A 524 0.73 5.74 17.20
C ASN A 524 1.64 4.91 18.14
N PRO A 525 1.48 4.93 19.48
CA PRO A 525 2.38 4.17 20.35
C PRO A 525 2.31 2.67 20.08
N ASP A 526 1.11 2.12 19.87
CA ASP A 526 0.91 0.69 19.59
C ASP A 526 1.47 0.29 18.22
N ALA A 527 1.24 1.11 17.19
CA ALA A 527 1.82 0.90 15.86
C ALA A 527 3.35 0.88 15.89
N LEU A 528 3.98 1.83 16.58
CA LEU A 528 5.44 1.84 16.74
C LEU A 528 5.93 0.61 17.51
N GLY A 529 5.24 0.22 18.58
CA GLY A 529 5.53 -0.99 19.34
C GLY A 529 5.38 -2.26 18.51
N MET A 530 4.34 -2.35 17.67
CA MET A 530 4.07 -3.48 16.80
C MET A 530 5.14 -3.62 15.71
N LEU A 531 5.56 -2.51 15.09
CA LEU A 531 6.67 -2.50 14.13
C LEU A 531 7.98 -2.98 14.78
N GLN A 532 8.26 -2.52 16.01
CA GLN A 532 9.45 -2.96 16.74
C GLN A 532 9.42 -4.47 17.04
N GLN A 533 8.27 -5.00 17.46
CA GLN A 533 8.10 -6.43 17.74
C GLN A 533 8.25 -7.30 16.48
N ASN A 534 7.93 -6.74 15.31
CA ASN A 534 7.88 -7.47 14.03
C ASN A 534 8.90 -6.98 13.00
N GLN A 535 10.04 -6.41 13.42
CA GLN A 535 11.02 -5.75 12.55
C GLN A 535 11.44 -6.55 11.28
N ASN A 536 11.45 -7.88 11.38
CA ASN A 536 11.87 -8.78 10.30
C ASN A 536 10.72 -9.39 9.51
N SER A 537 9.46 -9.02 9.78
CA SER A 537 8.32 -9.57 9.05
C SER A 537 8.22 -8.94 7.64
N PRO A 538 7.73 -9.72 6.65
CA PRO A 538 7.44 -9.18 5.32
C PRO A 538 6.52 -7.96 5.35
N ASP A 539 5.53 -7.97 6.25
CA ASP A 539 4.58 -6.87 6.41
C ASP A 539 5.25 -5.60 6.96
N THR A 540 6.19 -5.72 7.91
CA THR A 540 6.96 -4.56 8.39
C THR A 540 7.79 -3.96 7.27
N GLN A 541 8.48 -4.80 6.49
CA GLN A 541 9.27 -4.34 5.35
C GLN A 541 8.37 -3.68 4.29
N LYS A 542 7.19 -4.23 4.06
CA LYS A 542 6.18 -3.64 3.18
C LYS A 542 5.75 -2.26 3.68
N ILE A 543 5.39 -2.12 4.95
CA ILE A 543 5.01 -0.84 5.55
C ILE A 543 6.14 0.20 5.41
N LEU A 544 7.39 -0.18 5.74
CA LEU A 544 8.54 0.73 5.74
C LEU A 544 8.99 1.17 4.33
N THR A 545 8.69 0.38 3.30
CA THR A 545 9.10 0.66 1.91
C THR A 545 7.96 1.17 1.02
N SER A 546 6.72 1.13 1.50
CA SER A 546 5.56 1.58 0.74
C SER A 546 5.46 3.11 0.70
N THR A 547 5.13 3.62 -0.49
CA THR A 547 4.70 5.02 -0.65
C THR A 547 3.19 5.06 -0.56
N ILE A 548 2.67 5.79 0.43
CA ILE A 548 1.23 5.93 0.66
C ILE A 548 0.78 7.28 0.10
N ALA A 549 -0.16 7.26 -0.85
CA ALA A 549 -0.79 8.48 -1.35
C ALA A 549 -1.75 9.01 -0.27
N VAL A 550 -1.33 10.05 0.45
CA VAL A 550 -2.16 10.70 1.47
C VAL A 550 -2.97 11.82 0.79
N ASN A 551 -4.29 11.85 1.00
CA ASN A 551 -5.25 12.90 0.60
C ASN A 551 -5.92 12.79 -0.78
N ASP A 552 -5.67 11.75 -1.58
CA ASP A 552 -6.41 11.58 -2.85
C ASP A 552 -7.92 11.38 -2.65
N ASN A 553 -8.34 10.99 -1.44
CA ASN A 553 -9.75 10.77 -1.07
C ASN A 553 -10.43 12.00 -0.41
N LEU A 554 -9.71 13.12 -0.23
CA LEU A 554 -10.27 14.37 0.32
C LEU A 554 -10.65 15.39 -0.77
N ALA A 555 -10.46 15.04 -2.06
CA ALA A 555 -10.81 15.84 -3.24
C ALA A 555 -12.07 15.30 -3.93
#